data_AF-A0A2M9QBF3-F1
#
_entry.id   AF-A0A2M9QBF3-F1
#
_cell.length_a   1.000
_cell.length_b   1.000
_cell.length_c   1.000
_cell.angle_alpha   90.00
_cell.angle_beta   90.00
_cell.angle_gamma   90.00
#
_symmetry.space_group_name_H-M   'P 1'
#
loop_
_entity.id
_entity.type
_entity.pdbx_description
1 polymer ?
#
loop_
_entity_poly.entity_id
_entity_poly.type
_entity_poly.pdbx_seq_one_letter_code
_entity_poly.pdbx_strand_id
1 'polypeptide(L)'
;MKINDVILRTITKTVVFIILTLGIYLFFAGHHAPGGGFIGGLVLASGIVLLYLAYDIETVHKGMPFDFKKVAALGVLLATGTAIGSLFFDVPFLT
;
A
#
# COMPACT_ATOMS: atom_id res chain seq x y z
N MET A 1 26.96 17.90 -10.73
CA MET A 1 27.08 18.09 -9.27
C MET A 1 26.13 17.11 -8.59
N LYS A 2 26.60 16.25 -7.68
CA LYS A 2 25.69 15.48 -6.82
C LYS A 2 25.10 16.44 -5.80
N ILE A 3 23.78 16.63 -5.82
CA ILE A 3 23.08 17.46 -4.84
C ILE A 3 23.18 16.73 -3.49
N ASN A 4 23.53 17.47 -2.43
CA ASN A 4 23.58 16.91 -1.08
C ASN A 4 22.16 16.71 -0.55
N ASP A 5 21.72 15.46 -0.46
CA ASP A 5 20.35 15.04 -0.10
C ASP A 5 20.29 14.36 1.28
N VAL A 6 21.33 14.52 2.12
CA VAL A 6 21.43 13.86 3.44
C VAL A 6 20.23 14.16 4.33
N ILE A 7 19.74 15.41 4.36
CA ILE A 7 18.57 15.79 5.15
C ILE A 7 17.32 15.06 4.64
N LEU A 8 17.08 15.08 3.33
CA LEU A 8 15.95 14.40 2.70
C LEU A 8 15.98 12.90 3.00
N ARG A 9 17.12 12.23 2.75
CA ARG A 9 17.27 10.79 3.02
C ARG A 9 17.04 10.43 4.48
N THR A 10 17.54 11.26 5.40
CA THR A 10 17.40 11.04 6.85
C THR A 10 15.94 11.16 7.28
N ILE A 11 15.26 12.24 6.86
CA ILE A 11 13.85 12.46 7.19
C ILE A 11 12.97 11.37 6.56
N THR A 12 13.21 11.02 5.29
CA THR A 12 12.46 10.00 4.57
C THR A 12 12.44 8.66 5.32
N LYS A 13 13.56 8.23 5.91
CA LYS A 13 13.61 6.96 6.67
C LYS A 13 12.59 6.93 7.82
N THR A 14 12.48 8.03 8.56
CA THR A 14 11.54 8.14 9.69
C THR A 14 10.10 8.34 9.21
N VAL A 15 9.90 9.23 8.23
CA VAL A 15 8.56 9.61 7.75
C VAL A 15 7.88 8.45 7.01
N VAL A 16 8.61 7.66 6.23
CA VAL A 16 8.05 6.48 5.54
C VAL A 16 7.44 5.52 6.55
N PHE A 17 8.10 5.26 7.68
CA PHE A 17 7.55 4.40 8.73
C PHE A 17 6.21 4.94 9.27
N ILE A 18 6.11 6.25 9.47
CA ILE A 18 4.87 6.91 9.90
C ILE A 18 3.79 6.79 8.84
N ILE A 19 4.11 7.06 7.56
CA ILE A 19 3.18 6.95 6.43
C ILE A 19 2.64 5.52 6.32
N LEU A 20 3.51 4.52 6.42
CA LEU A 20 3.10 3.12 6.33
C LEU A 20 2.15 2.74 7.48
N THR A 21 2.49 3.15 8.71
CA THR A 21 1.65 2.93 9.89
C THR A 21 0.29 3.61 9.74
N LEU A 22 0.26 4.85 9.24
CA LEU A 22 -0.96 5.60 8.98
C LEU A 22 -1.83 4.93 7.91
N GLY A 23 -1.24 4.47 6.80
CA GLY A 23 -1.96 3.77 5.74
C GLY A 23 -2.63 2.48 6.23
N ILE A 24 -1.92 1.71 7.08
CA ILE A 24 -2.47 0.51 7.73
C ILE A 24 -3.60 0.88 8.69
N TYR A 25 -3.42 1.91 9.51
CA TYR A 25 -4.47 2.40 10.41
C TYR A 25 -5.73 2.80 9.63
N LEU A 26 -5.59 3.58 8.56
CA LEU A 26 -6.72 4.02 7.72
C LEU A 26 -7.46 2.83 7.08
N PHE A 27 -6.73 1.80 6.66
CA PHE A 27 -7.32 0.57 6.13
C PHE A 27 -8.27 -0.07 7.15
N PHE A 28 -7.81 -0.27 8.39
CA PHE A 28 -8.61 -0.91 9.45
C PHE A 28 -9.74 -0.02 9.98
N ALA A 29 -9.52 1.29 10.09
CA ALA A 29 -10.49 2.23 10.63
C ALA A 29 -11.73 2.42 9.73
N GLY A 30 -11.67 2.02 8.46
CA GLY A 30 -12.68 2.33 7.43
C GLY A 30 -14.11 1.83 7.70
N HIS A 31 -14.32 0.94 8.67
CA HIS A 31 -15.66 0.47 9.05
C HIS A 31 -16.39 1.41 10.01
N HIS A 32 -15.66 2.23 10.78
CA HIS A 32 -16.22 3.01 11.89
C HIS A 32 -15.83 4.49 11.85
N ALA A 33 -14.86 4.87 11.02
CA ALA A 33 -14.37 6.23 10.86
C ALA A 33 -13.99 6.51 9.39
N PRO A 34 -13.80 7.77 9.00
CA PRO A 34 -13.27 8.11 7.69
C PRO A 34 -11.95 7.37 7.42
N GLY A 35 -11.89 6.59 6.35
CA GLY A 35 -10.78 5.69 6.05
C GLY A 35 -11.12 4.70 4.94
N GLY A 36 -10.58 3.49 5.04
CA GLY A 36 -10.85 2.37 4.14
C GLY A 36 -9.71 2.04 3.19
N GLY A 37 -9.92 0.98 2.41
CA GLY A 37 -8.86 0.39 1.59
C GLY A 37 -8.32 1.29 0.48
N PHE A 38 -9.15 2.17 -0.09
CA PHE A 38 -8.72 3.07 -1.15
C PHE A 38 -7.72 4.12 -0.66
N ILE A 39 -8.11 4.94 0.32
CA ILE A 39 -7.21 5.96 0.87
C ILE A 39 -6.03 5.35 1.63
N GLY A 40 -6.25 4.25 2.36
CA GLY A 40 -5.17 3.50 3.00
C GLY A 40 -4.12 3.04 1.97
N GLY A 41 -4.57 2.47 0.85
CA GLY A 41 -3.69 2.07 -0.27
C GLY A 41 -2.94 3.24 -0.91
N LEU A 42 -3.60 4.39 -1.14
CA LEU A 42 -2.94 5.58 -1.69
C LEU A 42 -1.89 6.17 -0.73
N VAL A 43 -2.16 6.14 0.58
CA VAL A 43 -1.18 6.58 1.60
C VAL A 43 0.01 5.62 1.66
N LEU A 44 -0.20 4.30 1.60
CA LEU A 44 0.90 3.33 1.49
C LEU A 44 1.73 3.56 0.22
N ALA A 45 1.08 3.78 -0.92
CA ALA A 45 1.75 4.07 -2.18
C ALA A 45 2.55 5.38 -2.12
N SER A 46 2.07 6.41 -1.43
CA SER A 46 2.81 7.68 -1.29
C SER A 46 4.11 7.51 -0.51
N GLY A 47 4.15 6.63 0.49
CA GLY A 47 5.39 6.27 1.20
C GLY A 47 6.42 5.62 0.28
N ILE A 48 5.97 4.76 -0.63
CA ILE A 48 6.82 4.15 -1.67
C ILE A 48 7.31 5.22 -2.66
N VAL A 49 6.42 6.12 -3.11
CA VAL A 49 6.82 7.25 -3.98
C VAL A 49 7.87 8.13 -3.29
N LEU A 50 7.73 8.41 -1.99
CA LEU A 50 8.71 9.16 -1.23
C LEU A 50 10.08 8.46 -1.19
N LEU A 51 10.11 7.12 -1.10
CA LEU A 51 11.35 6.35 -1.22
C LEU A 51 11.98 6.53 -2.62
N TYR A 52 11.19 6.47 -3.69
CA TYR A 52 11.69 6.72 -5.06
C TYR A 52 12.17 8.16 -5.31
N LEU A 53 11.65 9.13 -4.56
CA LEU A 53 12.13 10.52 -4.64
C LEU A 53 13.45 10.73 -3.88
N ALA A 54 13.65 10.01 -2.77
CA ALA A 54 14.83 10.14 -1.92
C ALA A 54 15.99 9.19 -2.29
N TYR A 55 15.70 8.09 -2.98
CA TYR A 55 16.64 7.04 -3.37
C TYR A 55 16.47 6.67 -4.85
N ASP A 56 17.45 5.99 -5.43
CA ASP A 56 17.37 5.47 -6.80
C ASP A 56 16.40 4.29 -6.92
N ILE A 57 15.89 4.08 -8.14
CA ILE A 57 14.91 3.05 -8.46
C ILE A 57 15.46 1.64 -8.16
N GLU A 58 16.75 1.38 -8.42
CA GLU A 58 17.39 0.09 -8.19
C GLU A 58 17.44 -0.26 -6.69
N THR A 59 17.75 0.71 -5.83
CA THR A 59 17.79 0.54 -4.38
C THR A 59 16.40 0.23 -3.81
N VAL A 60 15.38 0.99 -4.23
CA VAL A 60 14.00 0.74 -3.77
C VAL A 60 13.49 -0.60 -4.28
N HIS A 61 13.77 -0.96 -5.54
CA HIS A 61 13.35 -2.24 -6.11
C HIS A 61 14.04 -3.44 -5.45
N LYS A 62 15.31 -3.31 -5.05
CA LYS A 62 16.01 -4.32 -4.24
C LYS A 62 15.37 -4.52 -2.86
N GLY A 63 14.92 -3.45 -2.22
CA GLY A 63 14.24 -3.51 -0.93
C GLY A 63 12.80 -4.03 -1.02
N MET A 64 12.18 -3.95 -2.19
CA MET A 64 10.80 -4.30 -2.42
C MET A 64 10.65 -5.10 -3.73
N PRO A 65 11.09 -6.37 -3.75
CA PRO A 65 11.10 -7.21 -4.95
C PRO A 65 9.71 -7.79 -5.27
N PHE A 66 8.67 -6.95 -5.21
CA PHE A 66 7.29 -7.35 -5.51
C PHE A 66 6.91 -6.93 -6.93
N ASP A 67 6.28 -7.84 -7.66
CA ASP A 67 5.61 -7.51 -8.92
C ASP A 67 4.22 -6.93 -8.60
N PHE A 68 4.10 -5.61 -8.69
CA PHE A 68 2.84 -4.91 -8.40
C PHE A 68 1.67 -5.34 -9.30
N LYS A 69 1.93 -5.89 -10.50
CA LYS A 69 0.87 -6.45 -11.35
C LYS A 69 0.29 -7.70 -10.71
N LYS A 70 1.15 -8.56 -10.14
CA LYS A 70 0.72 -9.75 -9.39
C LYS A 70 0.01 -9.38 -8.11
N VAL A 71 0.48 -8.35 -7.39
CA VAL A 71 -0.19 -7.84 -6.19
C VAL A 71 -1.60 -7.33 -6.53
N ALA A 72 -1.75 -6.57 -7.61
CA ALA A 72 -3.06 -6.11 -8.07
C ALA A 72 -3.98 -7.28 -8.48
N ALA A 73 -3.45 -8.25 -9.24
CA ALA A 73 -4.19 -9.45 -9.63
C ALA A 73 -4.66 -10.25 -8.40
N LEU A 74 -3.80 -10.40 -7.37
CA LEU A 74 -4.15 -11.03 -6.11
C LEU A 74 -5.29 -10.28 -5.39
N GLY A 75 -5.24 -8.95 -5.38
CA GLY A 75 -6.32 -8.14 -4.80
C GLY A 75 -7.68 -8.38 -5.48
N VAL A 76 -7.70 -8.44 -6.81
CA VAL A 76 -8.92 -8.75 -7.57
C VAL A 76 -9.40 -10.17 -7.27
N LEU A 77 -8.48 -11.15 -7.24
CA LEU A 77 -8.82 -12.55 -6.90
C LEU A 77 -9.38 -12.70 -5.49
N LEU A 78 -8.86 -11.95 -4.51
CA LEU A 78 -9.40 -11.95 -3.15
C LEU A 78 -10.82 -11.37 -3.11
N ALA A 79 -11.06 -10.24 -3.80
CA ALA A 79 -12.37 -9.62 -3.85
C ALA A 79 -13.41 -10.53 -4.55
N THR A 80 -13.09 -11.06 -5.73
CA THR A 80 -14.00 -11.95 -6.46
C THR A 80 -14.13 -13.31 -5.77
N GLY A 81 -13.05 -13.83 -5.18
CA GLY A 81 -13.06 -15.07 -4.40
C GLY A 81 -13.98 -14.97 -3.17
N THR A 82 -13.97 -13.82 -2.49
CA THR A 82 -14.90 -13.56 -1.37
C THR A 82 -16.34 -13.59 -1.85
N ALA A 83 -16.60 -12.94 -2.99
CA ALA A 83 -17.93 -12.87 -3.59
C ALA A 83 -18.48 -14.22 -4.09
N ILE A 84 -17.61 -15.05 -4.70
CA ILE A 84 -17.93 -16.42 -5.09
C ILE A 84 -18.12 -17.30 -3.83
N GLY A 85 -17.36 -17.02 -2.77
CA GLY A 85 -17.50 -17.64 -1.45
C GLY A 85 -18.94 -17.65 -0.94
N SER A 86 -19.63 -16.50 -1.04
CA SER A 86 -21.04 -16.34 -0.65
C SER A 86 -21.97 -17.38 -1.32
N LEU A 87 -21.71 -17.73 -2.57
CA LEU A 87 -22.55 -18.68 -3.32
C LEU A 87 -22.51 -20.11 -2.76
N PHE A 88 -21.43 -20.50 -2.08
CA PHE A 88 -21.33 -21.81 -1.43
C PHE A 88 -22.21 -21.93 -0.17
N PHE A 89 -22.74 -20.82 0.32
CA PHE A 89 -23.62 -20.77 1.50
C PHE A 89 -25.08 -20.48 1.12
N ASP A 90 -25.46 -20.65 -0.16
CA ASP A 90 -26.80 -20.36 -0.69
C ASP A 90 -27.27 -18.90 -0.46
N VAL A 91 -26.33 -17.95 -0.34
CA VAL A 91 -26.61 -16.51 -0.23
C VAL A 91 -26.20 -15.74 -1.50
N PRO A 92 -26.76 -14.54 -1.75
CA PRO A 92 -26.40 -13.75 -2.93
C PRO A 92 -24.92 -13.39 -3.00
N PHE A 93 -24.43 -13.11 -4.21
CA PHE A 93 -23.07 -12.64 -4.46
C PHE A 93 -22.72 -11.39 -3.63
N LEU A 94 -21.53 -11.36 -3.01
CA LEU A 94 -21.08 -10.28 -2.10
C LEU A 94 -21.96 -10.12 -0.83
N THR A 95 -22.48 -11.22 -0.30
CA THR A 95 -23.10 -11.28 1.04
C THR A 95 -22.10 -11.85 2.04
#